data_AF-A0A2Z3I471-F1
#
_entry.id   AF-A0A2Z3I471-F1
#
_cell.length_a   1.000
_cell.length_b   1.000
_cell.length_c   1.000
_cell.angle_alpha   90.00
_cell.angle_beta   90.00
_cell.angle_gamma   90.00
#
_symmetry.space_group_name_H-M   'P 1'
#
loop_
_entity.id
_entity.type
_entity.pdbx_description
1 polymer ?
#
loop_
_entity_poly.entity_id
_entity_poly.type
_entity_poly.pdbx_seq_one_letter_code
_entity_poly.pdbx_strand_id
1 'polypeptide(L)'
;MSSDPRLTLARPDLASEALEGWIPAARYARPRRMQAAVPSTAIRREPRAEAEQLDQLLLGERFDVLEIRDGFAWGQSVRDGYVGHVAFGALAPEGPPPTHRVQVVLSYGFDGPSIKSRPTGPISLNSLVTVTAREGRLALCDAGFWMPESHLAPLGDFSGDPAAVAEAHLGAAYLWGGREGCGLDCSGLVQQALLACGRACPRDSDLQQALGVHVDPSGLERGDLVFWRGHVAMMVDAVRMVHANAHHMAVAIEPLAEATDRIVAAGGGEPVAFRRPLDRARPQAG
;
A
#
# COMPACT_ATOMS: atom_id res chain seq x y z
N MET A 1 -4.13 13.32 -18.60
CA MET A 1 -3.97 13.42 -17.13
C MET A 1 -5.34 13.18 -16.50
N SER A 2 -5.39 12.50 -15.35
CA SER A 2 -6.66 12.26 -14.65
C SER A 2 -7.19 13.57 -14.05
N SER A 3 -8.51 13.76 -14.00
CA SER A 3 -9.15 14.83 -13.22
C SER A 3 -9.55 14.36 -11.82
N ASP A 4 -9.23 13.11 -11.46
CA ASP A 4 -9.54 12.55 -10.15
C ASP A 4 -8.71 13.25 -9.06
N PRO A 5 -9.32 13.94 -8.09
CA PRO A 5 -8.60 14.67 -7.06
C PRO A 5 -7.74 13.76 -6.16
N ARG A 6 -8.00 12.45 -6.13
CA ARG A 6 -7.16 11.48 -5.42
C ARG A 6 -5.80 11.27 -6.10
N LEU A 7 -5.71 11.53 -7.40
CA LEU A 7 -4.50 11.26 -8.21
C LEU A 7 -3.89 12.53 -8.82
N THR A 8 -4.52 13.68 -8.59
CA THR A 8 -4.13 14.97 -9.15
C THR A 8 -3.80 15.92 -8.03
N LEU A 9 -2.50 16.23 -7.86
CA LEU A 9 -1.98 17.11 -6.82
C LEU A 9 -2.30 18.58 -7.13
N ALA A 10 -3.59 18.92 -7.05
CA ALA A 10 -4.13 20.24 -7.33
C ALA A 10 -5.35 20.57 -6.46
N ARG A 11 -5.41 21.82 -6.05
CA ARG A 11 -6.58 22.53 -5.52
C ARG A 11 -6.71 23.87 -6.28
N PRO A 12 -7.86 24.54 -6.23
CA PRO A 12 -8.03 25.84 -6.90
C PRO A 12 -6.97 26.89 -6.51
N ASP A 13 -6.47 26.84 -5.27
CA ASP A 13 -5.46 27.77 -4.75
C ASP A 13 -4.02 27.36 -5.05
N LEU A 14 -3.73 26.07 -5.23
CA LEU A 14 -2.38 25.54 -5.32
C LEU A 14 -2.35 24.22 -6.10
N ALA A 15 -1.48 24.12 -7.09
CA ALA A 15 -1.20 22.88 -7.81
C ALA A 15 0.31 22.62 -7.96
N SER A 16 0.66 21.37 -8.25
CA SER A 16 2.02 21.01 -8.65
C SER A 16 2.40 21.72 -9.94
N GLU A 17 3.64 22.20 -10.05
CA GLU A 17 4.20 22.82 -11.27
C GLU A 17 4.04 21.96 -12.52
N ALA A 18 4.05 20.63 -12.37
CA ALA A 18 3.85 19.69 -13.49
C ALA A 18 2.45 19.77 -14.12
N LEU A 19 1.49 20.44 -13.46
CA LEU A 19 0.12 20.61 -13.93
C LEU A 19 -0.14 21.99 -14.54
N GLU A 20 0.87 22.87 -14.59
CA GLU A 20 0.75 24.20 -15.18
C GLU A 20 0.35 24.11 -16.67
N GLY A 21 -0.69 24.87 -17.04
CA GLY A 21 -1.29 24.82 -18.37
C GLY A 21 -2.30 23.69 -18.60
N TRP A 22 -2.41 22.72 -17.68
CA TRP A 22 -3.35 21.60 -17.76
C TRP A 22 -4.50 21.71 -16.76
N ILE A 23 -4.20 22.08 -15.51
CA ILE A 23 -5.18 22.20 -14.43
C ILE A 23 -5.12 23.63 -13.87
N PRO A 24 -6.21 24.42 -13.95
CA PRO A 24 -6.22 25.79 -13.42
C PRO A 24 -5.99 25.83 -11.90
N ALA A 25 -5.02 26.63 -11.47
CA ALA A 25 -4.78 26.98 -10.07
C ALA A 25 -4.24 28.41 -9.94
N ALA A 26 -4.48 29.06 -8.79
CA ALA A 26 -4.01 30.42 -8.53
C ALA A 26 -2.48 30.54 -8.46
N ARG A 27 -1.81 29.47 -8.01
CA ARG A 27 -0.35 29.34 -8.01
C ARG A 27 0.08 27.89 -8.25
N TYR A 28 1.28 27.75 -8.79
CA TYR A 28 1.95 26.47 -8.97
C TYR A 28 3.24 26.43 -8.15
N ALA A 29 3.58 25.26 -7.62
CA ALA A 29 4.81 25.09 -6.86
C ALA A 29 5.47 23.74 -7.15
N ARG A 30 6.79 23.69 -6.98
CA ARG A 30 7.55 22.45 -7.04
C ARG A 30 7.34 21.63 -5.76
N PRO A 31 6.89 20.38 -5.84
CA PRO A 31 6.84 19.51 -4.67
C PRO A 31 8.23 19.24 -4.10
N ARG A 32 8.34 19.20 -2.78
CA ARG A 32 9.54 18.76 -2.06
C ARG A 32 9.39 17.29 -1.66
N ARG A 33 10.26 16.45 -2.22
CA ARG A 33 10.36 15.05 -1.86
C ARG A 33 10.77 14.87 -0.40
N MET A 34 9.99 14.08 0.34
CA MET A 34 10.25 13.66 1.72
C MET A 34 9.99 12.15 1.85
N GLN A 35 10.32 11.57 3.00
CA GLN A 35 10.08 10.14 3.28
C GLN A 35 9.42 9.93 4.64
N ALA A 36 8.63 8.86 4.75
CA ALA A 36 8.08 8.41 6.02
C ALA A 36 9.22 7.90 6.92
N ALA A 37 9.33 8.48 8.13
CA ALA A 37 10.35 8.15 9.12
C ALA A 37 9.81 7.35 10.32
N VAL A 38 8.53 7.03 10.28
CA VAL A 38 7.82 6.21 11.27
C VAL A 38 7.34 4.91 10.60
N PRO A 39 7.01 3.86 11.37
CA PRO A 39 6.59 2.59 10.78
C PRO A 39 5.38 2.71 9.83
N SER A 40 4.40 3.52 10.21
CA SER A 40 3.27 3.90 9.37
C SER A 40 2.74 5.29 9.74
N THR A 41 2.14 5.99 8.79
CA THR A 41 1.39 7.24 9.03
C THR A 41 0.23 7.36 8.06
N ALA A 42 -0.91 7.88 8.53
CA ALA A 42 -2.11 8.03 7.72
C ALA A 42 -1.95 9.13 6.66
N ILE A 43 -2.45 8.86 5.45
CA ILE A 43 -2.87 9.88 4.51
C ILE A 43 -4.36 10.15 4.76
N ARG A 44 -4.69 11.40 5.09
CA ARG A 44 -6.02 11.82 5.52
C ARG A 44 -6.68 12.75 4.51
N ARG A 45 -8.01 12.75 4.55
CA ARG A 45 -8.84 13.65 3.74
C ARG A 45 -8.59 15.13 4.07
N GLU A 46 -8.44 15.45 5.34
CA GLU A 46 -8.27 16.83 5.86
C GLU A 46 -7.05 16.92 6.79
N PRO A 47 -6.47 18.12 6.99
CA PRO A 47 -5.27 18.33 7.82
C PRO A 47 -5.60 18.33 9.33
N ARG A 48 -6.19 17.25 9.83
CA ARG A 48 -6.48 17.05 11.26
C ARG A 48 -6.47 15.57 11.63
N ALA A 49 -6.15 15.25 12.88
CA ALA A 49 -5.92 13.87 13.31
C ALA A 49 -7.18 12.99 13.25
N GLU A 50 -8.36 13.59 13.44
CA GLU A 50 -9.65 12.91 13.45
C GLU A 50 -10.29 12.81 12.07
N ALA A 51 -9.64 13.36 11.04
CA ALA A 51 -10.12 13.24 9.67
C ALA A 51 -10.03 11.80 9.19
N GLU A 52 -10.95 11.44 8.31
CA GLU A 52 -10.97 10.12 7.66
C GLU A 52 -9.60 9.76 7.10
N GLN A 53 -9.12 8.57 7.47
CA GLN A 53 -7.96 7.95 6.85
C GLN A 53 -8.38 7.38 5.50
N LEU A 54 -7.65 7.77 4.46
CA LEU A 54 -7.87 7.29 3.09
C LEU A 54 -6.84 6.21 2.74
N ASP A 55 -5.63 6.36 3.27
CA ASP A 55 -4.48 5.53 2.96
C ASP A 55 -3.43 5.61 4.09
N GLN A 56 -2.33 4.88 3.97
CA GLN A 56 -1.13 5.01 4.81
C GLN A 56 0.12 5.15 3.94
N LEU A 57 1.12 5.84 4.46
CA LEU A 57 2.52 5.67 4.08
C LEU A 57 3.19 4.69 5.05
N LEU A 58 4.00 3.78 4.52
CA LEU A 58 4.85 2.89 5.30
C LEU A 58 6.28 3.45 5.40
N LEU A 59 7.05 2.98 6.38
CA LEU A 59 8.45 3.39 6.59
C LEU A 59 9.24 3.38 5.26
N GLY A 60 9.95 4.48 5.00
CA GLY A 60 10.77 4.66 3.81
C GLY A 60 10.01 4.95 2.51
N GLU A 61 8.68 4.85 2.50
CA GLU A 61 7.88 5.33 1.36
C GLU A 61 8.03 6.84 1.22
N ARG A 62 8.07 7.29 -0.03
CA ARG A 62 8.32 8.69 -0.39
C ARG A 62 7.01 9.45 -0.61
N PHE A 63 7.02 10.72 -0.25
CA PHE A 63 5.89 11.63 -0.36
C PHE A 63 6.36 13.00 -0.88
N ASP A 64 5.72 13.46 -1.95
CA ASP A 64 5.96 14.77 -2.56
C ASP A 64 5.10 15.83 -1.88
N VAL A 65 5.72 16.60 -0.97
CA VAL A 65 5.04 17.63 -0.17
C VAL A 65 4.94 18.92 -0.96
N LEU A 66 3.73 19.46 -1.08
CA LEU A 66 3.48 20.73 -1.78
C LEU A 66 3.16 21.88 -0.83
N GLU A 67 2.51 21.60 0.29
CA GLU A 67 2.21 22.59 1.33
C GLU A 67 2.36 21.96 2.72
N ILE A 68 2.85 22.75 3.68
CA ILE A 68 2.82 22.40 5.10
C ILE A 68 2.02 23.47 5.82
N ARG A 69 0.99 23.05 6.55
CA ARG A 69 0.11 23.94 7.32
C ARG A 69 -0.40 23.20 8.54
N ASP A 70 -0.41 23.86 9.70
CA ASP A 70 -0.99 23.36 10.95
C ASP A 70 -0.51 21.96 11.37
N GLY A 71 0.78 21.66 11.13
CA GLY A 71 1.38 20.37 11.46
C GLY A 71 1.09 19.24 10.47
N PHE A 72 0.42 19.53 9.35
CA PHE A 72 0.17 18.58 8.26
C PHE A 72 0.86 19.00 6.97
N ALA A 73 1.37 18.01 6.25
CA ALA A 73 1.86 18.15 4.89
C ALA A 73 0.76 17.70 3.93
N TRP A 74 0.32 18.57 3.04
CA TRP A 74 -0.49 18.20 1.88
C TRP A 74 0.44 17.89 0.69
N GLY A 75 0.21 16.76 0.05
CA GLY A 75 1.12 16.23 -0.95
C GLY A 75 0.61 14.96 -1.61
N GLN A 76 1.52 14.27 -2.29
CA GLN A 76 1.23 13.09 -3.08
C GLN A 76 2.19 11.93 -2.77
N SER A 77 1.63 10.74 -2.55
CA SER A 77 2.36 9.48 -2.45
C SER A 77 3.07 9.18 -3.77
N VAL A 78 4.38 8.91 -3.70
CA VAL A 78 5.19 8.57 -4.87
C VAL A 78 4.87 7.18 -5.39
N ARG A 79 4.42 6.28 -4.51
CA ARG A 79 4.16 4.87 -4.80
C ARG A 79 3.08 4.70 -5.87
N ASP A 80 1.99 5.44 -5.73
CA ASP A 80 0.76 5.25 -6.50
C ASP A 80 0.06 6.56 -6.88
N GLY A 81 0.65 7.71 -6.55
CA GLY A 81 0.09 9.02 -6.87
C GLY A 81 -1.03 9.47 -5.93
N TYR A 82 -1.27 8.80 -4.80
CA TYR A 82 -2.39 9.16 -3.93
C TYR A 82 -2.17 10.50 -3.20
N VAL A 83 -3.14 11.40 -3.31
CA VAL A 83 -3.08 12.76 -2.76
C VAL A 83 -3.81 12.84 -1.42
N GLY A 84 -3.22 13.54 -0.45
CA GLY A 84 -3.87 13.82 0.82
C GLY A 84 -2.97 14.51 1.83
N HIS A 85 -3.36 14.42 3.11
CA HIS A 85 -2.69 15.09 4.22
C HIS A 85 -1.99 14.09 5.13
N VAL A 86 -0.70 14.29 5.39
CA VAL A 86 0.11 13.45 6.29
C VAL A 86 0.59 14.31 7.45
N ALA A 87 0.68 13.74 8.66
CA ALA A 87 1.30 14.43 9.79
C ALA A 87 2.75 14.79 9.44
N PHE A 88 3.10 16.08 9.46
CA PHE A 88 4.42 16.54 9.01
C PHE A 88 5.55 15.96 9.88
N GLY A 89 5.31 15.79 11.19
CA GLY A 89 6.26 15.17 12.11
C GLY A 89 6.54 13.69 11.86
N ALA A 90 5.75 13.01 11.02
CA ALA A 90 6.00 11.64 10.58
C ALA A 90 6.95 11.56 9.36
N LEU A 91 7.29 12.70 8.77
CA LEU A 91 8.16 12.80 7.59
C LEU A 91 9.56 13.30 7.98
N ALA A 92 10.57 12.80 7.27
CA ALA A 92 11.94 13.29 7.32
C ALA A 92 12.42 13.72 5.93
N PRO A 93 13.53 14.47 5.82
CA PRO A 93 14.23 14.65 4.55
C PRO A 93 14.49 13.31 3.87
N GLU A 94 14.52 13.32 2.53
CA GLU A 94 14.83 12.13 1.75
C GLU A 94 16.21 11.58 2.13
N GLY A 95 16.22 10.31 2.56
CA GLY A 95 17.41 9.54 2.87
C GLY A 95 18.03 8.93 1.61
N PRO A 96 18.98 7.99 1.77
CA PRO A 96 19.56 7.28 0.64
C PRO A 96 18.48 6.51 -0.15
N PRO A 97 18.70 6.23 -1.45
CA PRO A 97 17.83 5.33 -2.19
C PRO A 97 17.71 3.97 -1.50
N PRO A 98 16.49 3.44 -1.32
CA PRO A 98 16.29 2.15 -0.67
C PRO A 98 16.97 1.05 -1.48
N THR A 99 17.57 0.10 -0.78
CA THR A 99 18.22 -1.07 -1.39
C THR A 99 17.43 -2.35 -1.14
N HIS A 100 16.58 -2.37 -0.11
CA HIS A 100 15.80 -3.53 0.30
C HIS A 100 14.36 -3.12 0.63
N ARG A 101 13.49 -4.12 0.63
CA ARG A 101 12.14 -4.07 1.18
C ARG A 101 12.01 -5.10 2.31
N VAL A 102 11.13 -4.83 3.26
CA VAL A 102 10.68 -5.86 4.20
C VAL A 102 9.84 -6.88 3.45
N GLN A 103 10.14 -8.18 3.60
CA GLN A 103 9.51 -9.27 2.85
C GLN A 103 8.57 -10.16 3.66
N VAL A 104 8.47 -9.91 4.96
CA VAL A 104 7.52 -10.59 5.85
C VAL A 104 6.39 -9.64 6.22
N VAL A 105 5.22 -10.16 6.58
CA VAL A 105 4.04 -9.38 6.97
C VAL A 105 4.36 -8.33 8.04
N LEU A 106 5.10 -8.74 9.07
CA LEU A 106 5.48 -7.91 10.19
C LEU A 106 6.89 -8.25 10.69
N SER A 107 7.65 -7.23 11.03
CA SER A 107 8.96 -7.38 11.66
C SER A 107 9.20 -6.35 12.75
N TYR A 108 10.36 -6.43 13.39
CA TYR A 108 10.84 -5.47 14.37
C TYR A 108 12.29 -5.11 14.06
N GLY A 109 12.60 -3.83 14.22
CA GLY A 109 13.97 -3.34 14.32
C GLY A 109 14.47 -3.41 15.77
N PHE A 110 15.77 -3.29 15.96
CA PHE A 110 16.47 -3.38 17.25
C PHE A 110 17.50 -2.26 17.36
N ASP A 111 17.68 -1.65 18.54
CA ASP A 111 18.63 -0.53 18.73
C ASP A 111 20.11 -0.95 18.78
N GLY A 112 20.39 -2.25 18.80
CA GLY A 112 21.72 -2.82 18.61
C GLY A 112 21.70 -4.10 17.78
N PRO A 113 22.88 -4.67 17.45
CA PRO A 113 23.02 -5.91 16.67
C PRO A 113 22.67 -7.15 17.51
N SER A 114 21.54 -7.11 18.21
CA SER A 114 21.02 -8.19 19.04
C SER A 114 19.50 -8.13 19.10
N ILE A 115 18.85 -9.27 18.87
CA ILE A 115 17.40 -9.45 19.05
C ILE A 115 16.93 -9.27 20.51
N LYS A 116 17.88 -9.17 21.45
CA LYS A 116 17.60 -8.92 22.87
C LYS A 116 17.67 -7.43 23.24
N SER A 117 18.05 -6.58 22.29
CA SER A 117 18.11 -5.13 22.49
C SER A 117 16.74 -4.48 22.29
N ARG A 118 16.60 -3.17 22.50
CA ARG A 118 15.29 -2.51 22.54
C ARG A 118 14.63 -2.58 21.15
N PRO A 119 13.39 -3.09 21.05
CA PRO A 119 12.71 -3.18 19.77
C PRO A 119 12.18 -1.81 19.29
N THR A 120 12.13 -1.64 17.97
CA THR A 120 11.45 -0.57 17.24
C THR A 120 10.47 -1.19 16.25
N GLY A 121 9.28 -0.62 16.10
CA GLY A 121 8.26 -1.13 15.18
C GLY A 121 6.87 -1.16 15.80
N PRO A 122 5.97 -2.00 15.26
CA PRO A 122 6.22 -3.02 14.24
C PRO A 122 6.45 -2.43 12.84
N ILE A 123 7.22 -3.11 11.98
CA ILE A 123 7.55 -2.68 10.61
C ILE A 123 6.89 -3.63 9.61
N SER A 124 6.12 -3.08 8.69
CA SER A 124 5.24 -3.86 7.79
C SER A 124 5.95 -4.33 6.52
N LEU A 125 5.42 -5.39 5.90
CA LEU A 125 5.70 -5.78 4.52
C LEU A 125 5.76 -4.55 3.59
N ASN A 126 6.66 -4.58 2.61
CA ASN A 126 6.90 -3.51 1.63
C ASN A 126 7.44 -2.18 2.19
N SER A 127 7.71 -2.08 3.50
CA SER A 127 8.52 -0.97 4.03
C SER A 127 9.89 -0.97 3.36
N LEU A 128 10.43 0.22 3.09
CA LEU A 128 11.65 0.42 2.31
C LEU A 128 12.80 0.84 3.23
N VAL A 129 13.97 0.24 3.03
CA VAL A 129 15.18 0.54 3.81
C VAL A 129 16.43 0.49 2.95
N THR A 130 17.47 1.20 3.36
CA THR A 130 18.84 1.04 2.86
C THR A 130 19.66 0.29 3.90
N VAL A 131 20.13 -0.90 3.55
CA VAL A 131 21.06 -1.66 4.40
C VAL A 131 22.45 -1.03 4.31
N THR A 132 23.01 -0.63 5.45
CA THR A 132 24.30 0.09 5.55
C THR A 132 25.41 -0.74 6.20
N ALA A 133 25.06 -1.71 7.04
CA ALA A 133 26.00 -2.63 7.67
C ALA A 133 25.33 -3.97 7.99
N ARG A 134 26.14 -4.99 8.29
CA ARG A 134 25.69 -6.34 8.69
C ARG A 134 26.51 -6.85 9.86
N GLU A 135 25.84 -7.51 10.80
CA GLU A 135 26.47 -8.16 11.94
C GLU A 135 25.69 -9.44 12.28
N GLY A 136 26.35 -10.59 12.14
CA GLY A 136 25.70 -11.88 12.30
C GLY A 136 24.51 -12.06 11.35
N ARG A 137 23.31 -12.20 11.93
CA ARG A 137 22.05 -12.37 11.18
C ARG A 137 21.21 -11.09 11.09
N LEU A 138 21.78 -9.95 11.46
CA LEU A 138 21.10 -8.66 11.47
C LEU A 138 21.75 -7.68 10.48
N ALA A 139 20.94 -6.84 9.86
CA ALA A 139 21.34 -5.73 9.02
C ALA A 139 20.95 -4.40 9.66
N LEU A 140 21.88 -3.45 9.68
CA LEU A 140 21.62 -2.07 10.05
C LEU A 140 20.95 -1.36 8.88
N CYS A 141 19.78 -0.75 9.15
CA CYS A 141 19.03 0.06 8.20
C CYS A 141 19.34 1.55 8.39
N ASP A 142 19.16 2.36 7.35
CA ASP A 142 19.36 3.82 7.37
C ASP A 142 18.49 4.55 8.41
N ALA A 143 17.34 3.97 8.74
CA ALA A 143 16.46 4.44 9.82
C ALA A 143 17.00 4.18 11.24
N GLY A 144 18.22 3.65 11.40
CA GLY A 144 18.92 3.57 12.68
C GLY A 144 18.58 2.34 13.54
N PHE A 145 18.01 1.29 12.94
CA PHE A 145 17.72 0.03 13.63
C PHE A 145 18.34 -1.17 12.90
N TRP A 146 18.59 -2.22 13.65
CA TRP A 146 19.00 -3.53 13.16
C TRP A 146 17.79 -4.42 12.93
N MET A 147 17.71 -5.13 11.80
CA MET A 147 16.60 -6.04 11.46
C MET A 147 17.15 -7.41 11.05
N PRO A 148 16.42 -8.53 11.28
CA PRO A 148 16.81 -9.83 10.73
C PRO A 148 16.99 -9.77 9.22
N GLU A 149 18.17 -10.15 8.73
CA GLU A 149 18.49 -10.15 7.30
C GLU A 149 17.49 -11.00 6.51
N SER A 150 17.02 -12.11 7.10
CA SER A 150 16.00 -12.98 6.52
C SER A 150 14.64 -12.30 6.32
N HIS A 151 14.39 -11.15 6.93
CA HIS A 151 13.16 -10.37 6.76
C HIS A 151 13.29 -9.29 5.68
N LEU A 152 14.46 -9.17 5.06
CA LEU A 152 14.74 -8.23 3.98
C LEU A 152 14.91 -8.97 2.65
N ALA A 153 14.37 -8.38 1.59
CA ALA A 153 14.65 -8.76 0.21
C ALA A 153 15.27 -7.58 -0.54
N PRO A 154 16.33 -7.77 -1.34
CA PRO A 154 16.82 -6.73 -2.22
C PRO A 154 15.71 -6.21 -3.14
N LEU A 155 15.70 -4.91 -3.44
CA LEU A 155 14.77 -4.40 -4.44
C LEU A 155 15.03 -5.05 -5.80
N GLY A 156 13.99 -5.57 -6.43
CA GLY A 156 14.11 -6.39 -7.64
C GLY A 156 13.83 -7.87 -7.38
N ASP A 157 14.03 -8.34 -6.15
CA ASP A 157 13.63 -9.67 -5.70
C ASP A 157 12.19 -9.62 -5.16
N PHE A 158 11.26 -10.29 -5.85
CA PHE A 158 9.83 -10.19 -5.62
C PHE A 158 9.19 -11.57 -5.50
N SER A 159 8.13 -11.68 -4.70
CA SER A 159 7.30 -12.88 -4.69
C SER A 159 6.67 -13.12 -6.06
N GLY A 160 6.50 -14.39 -6.46
CA GLY A 160 5.80 -14.75 -7.69
C GLY A 160 4.28 -14.89 -7.56
N ASP A 161 3.76 -14.95 -6.33
CA ASP A 161 2.36 -15.27 -6.06
C ASP A 161 1.72 -14.23 -5.13
N PRO A 162 0.90 -13.30 -5.67
CA PRO A 162 0.23 -12.30 -4.85
C PRO A 162 -0.83 -12.92 -3.93
N ALA A 163 -1.47 -14.02 -4.31
CA ALA A 163 -2.44 -14.70 -3.45
C ALA A 163 -1.76 -15.30 -2.22
N ALA A 164 -0.54 -15.85 -2.37
CA ALA A 164 0.25 -16.33 -1.23
C ALA A 164 0.64 -15.20 -0.27
N VAL A 165 0.95 -14.02 -0.81
CA VAL A 165 1.22 -12.83 0.02
C VAL A 165 -0.04 -12.40 0.76
N ALA A 166 -1.20 -12.36 0.11
CA ALA A 166 -2.46 -12.03 0.76
C ALA A 166 -2.85 -13.05 1.84
N GLU A 167 -2.64 -14.35 1.59
CA GLU A 167 -2.86 -15.44 2.56
C GLU A 167 -1.98 -15.29 3.80
N ALA A 168 -0.76 -14.76 3.67
CA ALA A 168 0.12 -14.52 4.81
C ALA A 168 -0.46 -13.51 5.83
N HIS A 169 -1.43 -12.68 5.41
CA HIS A 169 -2.12 -11.72 6.28
C HIS A 169 -3.37 -12.28 6.96
N LEU A 170 -3.71 -13.57 6.80
CA LEU A 170 -4.88 -14.19 7.43
C LEU A 170 -4.97 -13.85 8.93
N GLY A 171 -6.14 -13.35 9.34
CA GLY A 171 -6.42 -12.93 10.72
C GLY A 171 -5.97 -11.50 11.07
N ALA A 172 -5.24 -10.79 10.21
CA ALA A 172 -4.97 -9.36 10.42
C ALA A 172 -6.29 -8.57 10.48
N ALA A 173 -6.36 -7.56 11.35
CA ALA A 173 -7.60 -6.82 11.58
C ALA A 173 -8.01 -5.98 10.37
N TYR A 174 -9.32 -5.83 10.17
CA TYR A 174 -9.83 -4.85 9.22
C TYR A 174 -9.62 -3.43 9.76
N LEU A 175 -8.92 -2.59 8.98
CA LEU A 175 -8.69 -1.18 9.29
C LEU A 175 -8.98 -0.34 8.04
N TRP A 176 -10.00 0.52 8.11
CA TRP A 176 -10.32 1.45 7.01
C TRP A 176 -9.12 2.33 6.67
N GLY A 177 -8.77 2.40 5.38
CA GLY A 177 -7.59 3.13 4.93
C GLY A 177 -6.26 2.42 5.26
N GLY A 178 -6.29 1.21 5.83
CA GLY A 178 -5.11 0.49 6.33
C GLY A 178 -4.33 -0.29 5.27
N ARG A 179 -3.00 -0.35 5.45
CA ARG A 179 -2.02 -1.03 4.60
C ARG A 179 -0.91 -1.73 5.39
N GLU A 180 -0.96 -1.69 6.71
CA GLU A 180 0.08 -2.24 7.58
C GLU A 180 -0.15 -3.71 7.89
N GLY A 181 0.88 -4.43 8.35
CA GLY A 181 0.79 -5.88 8.52
C GLY A 181 -0.29 -6.35 9.49
N CYS A 182 -0.69 -5.51 10.45
CA CYS A 182 -1.73 -5.80 11.44
C CYS A 182 -3.09 -5.14 11.16
N GLY A 183 -3.20 -4.29 10.13
CA GLY A 183 -4.38 -3.46 9.87
C GLY A 183 -4.53 -3.12 8.39
N LEU A 184 -5.52 -3.73 7.73
CA LEU A 184 -5.72 -3.63 6.27
C LEU A 184 -7.19 -3.38 5.94
N ASP A 185 -7.45 -2.59 4.89
CA ASP A 185 -8.73 -2.67 4.19
C ASP A 185 -8.64 -3.57 2.96
N CYS A 186 -9.78 -3.79 2.28
CA CYS A 186 -9.90 -4.71 1.16
C CYS A 186 -8.90 -4.40 0.04
N SER A 187 -8.85 -3.14 -0.38
CA SER A 187 -7.96 -2.67 -1.43
C SER A 187 -6.50 -2.54 -0.98
N GLY A 188 -6.26 -2.26 0.30
CA GLY A 188 -4.93 -2.25 0.91
C GLY A 188 -4.29 -3.64 0.91
N LEU A 189 -5.06 -4.70 1.18
CA LEU A 189 -4.59 -6.09 1.08
C LEU A 189 -4.14 -6.42 -0.35
N VAL A 190 -4.98 -6.14 -1.35
CA VAL A 190 -4.65 -6.37 -2.77
C VAL A 190 -3.42 -5.57 -3.18
N GLN A 191 -3.32 -4.31 -2.71
CA GLN A 191 -2.19 -3.45 -3.02
C GLN A 191 -0.89 -4.00 -2.41
N GLN A 192 -0.88 -4.41 -1.14
CA GLN A 192 0.30 -5.00 -0.49
C GLN A 192 0.76 -6.29 -1.19
N ALA A 193 -0.19 -7.15 -1.55
CA ALA A 193 0.07 -8.38 -2.27
C ALA A 193 0.73 -8.13 -3.65
N LEU A 194 0.18 -7.22 -4.44
CA LEU A 194 0.73 -6.89 -5.75
C LEU A 194 2.08 -6.18 -5.66
N LEU A 195 2.26 -5.26 -4.71
CA LEU A 195 3.54 -4.56 -4.50
C LEU A 195 4.67 -5.52 -4.09
N ALA A 196 4.39 -6.52 -3.24
CA ALA A 196 5.36 -7.55 -2.87
C ALA A 196 5.79 -8.43 -4.06
N CYS A 197 4.94 -8.47 -5.11
CA CYS A 197 5.22 -9.12 -6.40
C CYS A 197 5.77 -8.14 -7.45
N GLY A 198 6.14 -6.92 -7.07
CA GLY A 198 6.68 -5.91 -7.98
C GLY A 198 5.68 -5.38 -9.00
N ARG A 199 4.37 -5.49 -8.71
CA ARG A 199 3.28 -5.03 -9.56
C ARG A 199 2.66 -3.76 -8.95
N ALA A 200 2.63 -2.68 -9.73
CA ALA A 200 1.99 -1.44 -9.31
C ALA A 200 0.48 -1.66 -9.17
N CYS A 201 -0.12 -1.07 -8.13
CA CYS A 201 -1.53 -1.22 -7.82
C CYS A 201 -2.07 0.10 -7.26
N PRO A 202 -3.14 0.68 -7.85
CA PRO A 202 -3.83 1.83 -7.28
C PRO A 202 -4.36 1.56 -5.87
N ARG A 203 -4.59 2.62 -5.10
CA ARG A 203 -5.02 2.48 -3.70
C ARG A 203 -6.45 1.99 -3.52
N ASP A 204 -7.37 2.51 -4.32
CA ASP A 204 -8.81 2.31 -4.11
C ASP A 204 -9.37 1.22 -5.02
N SER A 205 -10.34 0.46 -4.51
CA SER A 205 -10.94 -0.67 -5.22
C SER A 205 -11.58 -0.29 -6.56
N ASP A 206 -12.14 0.92 -6.69
CA ASP A 206 -12.70 1.43 -7.94
C ASP A 206 -11.61 1.70 -9.00
N LEU A 207 -10.47 2.26 -8.59
CA LEU A 207 -9.31 2.47 -9.45
C LEU A 207 -8.64 1.14 -9.83
N GLN A 208 -8.63 0.17 -8.91
CA GLN A 208 -8.08 -1.17 -9.14
C GLN A 208 -8.86 -1.96 -10.20
N GLN A 209 -10.12 -1.61 -10.50
CA GLN A 209 -10.89 -2.23 -11.60
C GLN A 209 -10.28 -1.98 -12.98
N ALA A 210 -9.34 -1.05 -13.13
CA ALA A 210 -8.59 -0.86 -14.37
C ALA A 210 -7.38 -1.80 -14.51
N LEU A 211 -7.07 -2.60 -13.48
CA LEU A 211 -5.93 -3.51 -13.52
C LEU A 211 -6.18 -4.70 -14.45
N GLY A 212 -5.12 -5.06 -15.18
CA GLY A 212 -5.06 -6.32 -15.90
C GLY A 212 -6.09 -6.45 -17.01
N VAL A 213 -6.54 -7.68 -17.25
CA VAL A 213 -7.54 -8.02 -18.28
C VAL A 213 -8.84 -8.49 -17.64
N HIS A 214 -9.95 -8.37 -18.38
CA HIS A 214 -11.22 -8.95 -17.95
C HIS A 214 -11.15 -10.48 -17.92
N VAL A 215 -11.86 -11.08 -16.96
CA VAL A 215 -12.00 -12.53 -16.81
C VAL A 215 -13.48 -12.88 -16.75
N ASP A 216 -13.85 -13.98 -17.40
CA ASP A 216 -15.19 -14.54 -17.24
C ASP A 216 -15.32 -15.20 -15.85
N PRO A 217 -16.42 -14.98 -15.10
CA PRO A 217 -16.60 -15.57 -13.78
C PRO A 217 -16.43 -17.10 -13.72
N SER A 218 -16.70 -17.81 -14.82
CA SER A 218 -16.51 -19.27 -14.92
C SER A 218 -15.03 -19.70 -15.06
N GLY A 219 -14.14 -18.76 -15.37
CA GLY A 219 -12.71 -18.98 -15.58
C GLY A 219 -11.82 -18.35 -14.51
N LEU A 220 -12.34 -18.15 -13.30
CA LEU A 220 -11.56 -17.57 -12.19
C LEU A 220 -10.44 -18.50 -11.75
N GLU A 221 -9.27 -17.91 -11.57
CA GLU A 221 -8.04 -18.56 -11.16
C GLU A 221 -7.41 -17.85 -9.96
N ARG A 222 -6.45 -18.52 -9.32
CA ARG A 222 -5.66 -17.93 -8.23
C ARG A 222 -4.99 -16.63 -8.67
N GLY A 223 -5.16 -15.57 -7.88
CA GLY A 223 -4.63 -14.24 -8.13
C GLY A 223 -5.59 -13.32 -8.91
N ASP A 224 -6.71 -13.83 -9.45
CA ASP A 224 -7.75 -12.99 -10.03
C ASP A 224 -8.41 -12.13 -8.94
N LEU A 225 -8.91 -10.96 -9.35
CA LEU A 225 -9.56 -10.00 -8.48
C LEU A 225 -11.06 -9.95 -8.79
N VAL A 226 -11.87 -9.96 -7.73
CA VAL A 226 -13.33 -9.80 -7.80
C VAL A 226 -13.71 -8.50 -7.13
N PHE A 227 -14.50 -7.68 -7.81
CA PHE A 227 -14.88 -6.35 -7.35
C PHE A 227 -16.38 -6.25 -7.13
N TRP A 228 -16.76 -5.58 -6.06
CA TRP A 228 -18.10 -5.04 -5.82
C TRP A 228 -18.01 -3.52 -5.71
N ARG A 229 -19.15 -2.85 -5.61
CA ARG A 229 -19.14 -1.41 -5.30
C ARG A 229 -18.51 -1.17 -3.93
N GLY A 230 -17.31 -0.62 -3.92
CA GLY A 230 -16.56 -0.29 -2.70
C GLY A 230 -15.83 -1.47 -2.04
N HIS A 231 -15.73 -2.63 -2.70
CA HIS A 231 -15.04 -3.79 -2.14
C HIS A 231 -14.26 -4.56 -3.21
N VAL A 232 -13.18 -5.22 -2.78
CA VAL A 232 -12.37 -6.08 -3.65
C VAL A 232 -11.88 -7.31 -2.86
N ALA A 233 -11.76 -8.43 -3.54
CA ALA A 233 -11.16 -9.66 -3.04
C ALA A 233 -10.19 -10.25 -4.06
N MET A 234 -9.28 -11.11 -3.59
CA MET A 234 -8.35 -11.85 -4.45
C MET A 234 -8.66 -13.35 -4.37
N MET A 235 -8.81 -14.01 -5.50
CA MET A 235 -9.03 -15.45 -5.58
C MET A 235 -7.78 -16.20 -5.09
N VAL A 236 -7.96 -17.19 -4.21
CA VAL A 236 -6.88 -18.10 -3.77
C VAL A 236 -6.90 -19.43 -4.52
N ASP A 237 -8.05 -19.76 -5.13
CA ASP A 237 -8.28 -20.84 -6.08
C ASP A 237 -9.53 -20.52 -6.92
N ALA A 238 -10.10 -21.51 -7.62
CA ALA A 238 -11.26 -21.31 -8.51
C ALA A 238 -12.58 -20.93 -7.80
N VAL A 239 -12.71 -21.17 -6.49
CA VAL A 239 -13.99 -21.01 -5.77
C VAL A 239 -13.87 -20.23 -4.46
N ARG A 240 -12.66 -20.04 -3.92
CA ARG A 240 -12.40 -19.30 -2.68
C ARG A 240 -11.61 -18.03 -2.94
N MET A 241 -11.87 -17.03 -2.11
CA MET A 241 -11.17 -15.75 -2.14
C MET A 241 -10.67 -15.35 -0.76
N VAL A 242 -9.59 -14.58 -0.72
CA VAL A 242 -9.09 -13.87 0.44
C VAL A 242 -9.42 -12.39 0.34
N HIS A 243 -9.87 -11.80 1.44
CA HIS A 243 -10.14 -10.36 1.52
C HIS A 243 -10.04 -9.83 2.96
N ALA A 244 -9.72 -8.55 3.14
CA ALA A 244 -9.97 -7.85 4.39
C ALA A 244 -11.40 -7.28 4.35
N ASN A 245 -12.26 -7.63 5.30
CA ASN A 245 -13.67 -7.28 5.21
C ASN A 245 -14.28 -6.88 6.57
N ALA A 246 -15.32 -6.05 6.51
CA ALA A 246 -16.04 -5.56 7.69
C ALA A 246 -17.07 -6.54 8.27
N HIS A 247 -17.28 -7.71 7.63
CA HIS A 247 -18.15 -8.76 8.19
C HIS A 247 -17.41 -9.56 9.27
N HIS A 248 -16.22 -10.03 8.94
CA HIS A 248 -15.32 -10.74 9.85
C HIS A 248 -14.46 -9.79 10.70
N MET A 249 -14.39 -8.50 10.33
CA MET A 249 -13.46 -7.51 10.88
C MET A 249 -11.99 -7.97 10.81
N ALA A 250 -11.66 -8.78 9.80
CA ALA A 250 -10.34 -9.37 9.61
C ALA A 250 -10.08 -9.74 8.13
N VAL A 251 -8.84 -10.11 7.84
CA VAL A 251 -8.47 -10.86 6.63
C VAL A 251 -8.95 -12.30 6.78
N ALA A 252 -9.83 -12.73 5.88
CA ALA A 252 -10.44 -14.06 5.90
C ALA A 252 -10.44 -14.70 4.50
N ILE A 253 -10.48 -16.03 4.46
CA ILE A 253 -10.75 -16.82 3.26
C ILE A 253 -12.13 -17.44 3.39
N GLU A 254 -12.93 -17.33 2.33
CA GLU A 254 -14.25 -17.94 2.25
C GLU A 254 -14.64 -18.23 0.79
N PRO A 255 -15.67 -19.07 0.56
CA PRO A 255 -16.21 -19.31 -0.77
C PRO A 255 -16.79 -18.03 -1.39
N LEU A 256 -16.44 -17.77 -2.66
CA LEU A 256 -16.91 -16.59 -3.40
C LEU A 256 -18.44 -16.54 -3.47
N ALA A 257 -19.09 -17.69 -3.71
CA ALA A 257 -20.54 -17.77 -3.83
C ALA A 257 -21.25 -17.34 -2.53
N GLU A 258 -20.84 -17.92 -1.39
CA GLU A 258 -21.43 -17.60 -0.08
C GLU A 258 -21.22 -16.14 0.32
N ALA A 259 -20.02 -15.61 0.05
CA ALA A 259 -19.73 -14.21 0.29
C ALA A 259 -20.53 -13.27 -0.61
N THR A 260 -20.73 -13.65 -1.88
CA THR A 260 -21.54 -12.89 -2.83
C THR A 260 -22.99 -12.83 -2.35
N ASP A 261 -23.59 -13.97 -2.02
CA ASP A 261 -24.95 -14.04 -1.50
C ASP A 261 -25.12 -13.16 -0.26
N ARG A 262 -24.14 -13.20 0.67
CA ARG A 262 -24.16 -12.36 1.87
C ARG A 262 -24.04 -10.87 1.55
N ILE A 263 -23.15 -10.47 0.64
CA ILE A 263 -22.95 -9.07 0.23
C ILE A 263 -24.22 -8.54 -0.45
N VAL A 264 -24.84 -9.34 -1.33
CA VAL A 264 -26.11 -9.00 -1.99
C VAL A 264 -27.22 -8.84 -0.96
N ALA A 265 -27.36 -9.78 -0.03
CA ALA A 265 -28.36 -9.70 1.05
C ALA A 265 -28.17 -8.47 1.95
N ALA A 266 -26.93 -8.01 2.14
CA ALA A 266 -26.59 -6.79 2.87
C ALA A 266 -26.75 -5.50 2.04
N GLY A 267 -27.16 -5.59 0.77
CA GLY A 267 -27.36 -4.44 -0.12
C GLY A 267 -26.11 -3.94 -0.85
N GLY A 268 -25.01 -4.70 -0.83
CA GLY A 268 -23.77 -4.36 -1.55
C GLY A 268 -23.83 -4.60 -3.06
N GLY A 269 -24.82 -5.36 -3.53
CA GLY A 269 -25.04 -5.68 -4.93
C GLY A 269 -24.18 -6.83 -5.44
N GLU A 270 -24.36 -7.16 -6.72
CA GLU A 270 -23.58 -8.19 -7.44
C GLU A 270 -22.14 -7.74 -7.72
N PRO A 271 -21.21 -8.67 -7.97
CA PRO A 271 -19.88 -8.32 -8.46
C PRO A 271 -19.96 -7.48 -9.74
N VAL A 272 -19.20 -6.39 -9.79
CA VAL A 272 -19.20 -5.42 -10.90
C VAL A 272 -18.05 -5.64 -11.88
N ALA A 273 -16.98 -6.33 -11.47
CA ALA A 273 -15.85 -6.65 -12.33
C ALA A 273 -15.06 -7.86 -11.83
N PHE A 274 -14.47 -8.57 -12.78
CA PHE A 274 -13.53 -9.67 -12.57
C PHE A 274 -12.28 -9.39 -13.41
N ARG A 275 -11.10 -9.38 -12.78
CA ARG A 275 -9.84 -8.98 -13.43
C ARG A 275 -8.71 -9.94 -13.13
N ARG A 276 -7.87 -10.21 -14.13
CA ARG A 276 -6.58 -10.90 -13.99
C ARG A 276 -5.45 -9.89 -14.07
N PRO A 277 -4.80 -9.53 -12.96
CA PRO A 277 -3.62 -8.68 -13.00
C PRO A 277 -2.55 -9.33 -13.88
N LEU A 278 -1.93 -8.55 -14.77
CA LEU A 278 -0.92 -9.07 -15.69
C LEU A 278 0.43 -9.22 -15.01
N ASP A 279 1.13 -10.31 -15.36
CA ASP A 279 2.49 -10.54 -14.87
C ASP A 279 3.40 -9.42 -15.34
N ARG A 280 4.39 -9.12 -14.51
CA ARG A 280 5.48 -8.28 -14.95
C ARG A 280 6.19 -9.03 -16.07
N ALA A 281 6.31 -8.42 -17.25
CA ALA A 281 7.18 -8.96 -18.28
C ALA A 281 8.58 -9.12 -17.65
N ARG A 282 9.06 -10.37 -17.51
CA ARG A 282 10.43 -10.60 -17.07
C ARG A 282 11.32 -9.86 -18.07
N PRO A 283 12.28 -9.01 -17.63
CA PRO A 283 13.31 -8.55 -18.53
C PRO A 283 13.96 -9.80 -19.14
N GLN A 284 13.98 -9.89 -20.46
CA GLN A 284 14.77 -10.92 -21.14
C GLN A 284 16.20 -10.73 -20.66
N ALA A 285 16.77 -11.76 -20.03
CA ALA A 285 18.19 -11.78 -19.71
C ALA A 285 18.94 -11.68 -21.04
N GLY A 286 19.57 -10.53 -21.28
CA GLY A 286 20.57 -10.34 -22.33
C GLY A 286 21.96 -10.63 -21.80
#